data_AF-A0A6I8M979-F1
#
_entry.id   AF-A0A6I8M979-F1
#
_cell.length_a   1.000
_cell.length_b   1.000
_cell.length_c   1.000
_cell.angle_alpha   90.00
_cell.angle_beta   90.00
_cell.angle_gamma   90.00
#
_symmetry.space_group_name_H-M   'P 1'
#
loop_
_entity.id
_entity.type
_entity.pdbx_description
1 polymer ?
#
loop_
_entity_poly.entity_id
_entity_poly.type
_entity_poly.pdbx_seq_one_letter_code
_entity_poly.pdbx_strand_id
1 'polypeptide(L)'
;MLSLYSRSKGQASKRVDSHCEPLSEEQRRAITADTIQEVRRPLKTKRAQPGIDPEVTDHDQPLLIALSSLKRRITENTNTEIKRTQFSDGQEIAVSAFPQTAVDEVVTNAIIHRDGRLSRPVVIDQSPQTLKVWSPGSLPVGVTPNRMLTTQSIPRNSRLMSAMRMLGLAEESSRGFDRIWAALLGSGRDIPDVHTEDTFTA
;
A
#
# COMPACT_ATOMS: atom_id res chain seq x y z
N MET A 1 2.17 -11.58 -2.95
CA MET A 1 1.61 -11.30 -1.61
C MET A 1 1.39 -9.81 -1.45
N LEU A 2 0.22 -9.36 -1.87
CA LEU A 2 -0.37 -8.08 -1.47
C LEU A 2 -1.20 -8.36 -0.22
N SER A 3 -0.54 -8.80 0.85
CA SER A 3 -1.26 -9.61 1.84
C SER A 3 -2.06 -8.81 2.85
N LEU A 4 -3.27 -9.32 3.04
CA LEU A 4 -3.94 -9.30 4.32
C LEU A 4 -3.62 -10.65 5.02
N TYR A 5 -4.56 -11.51 5.44
CA TYR A 5 -4.28 -12.53 6.50
C TYR A 5 -4.56 -14.05 6.23
N SER A 6 -4.44 -14.62 5.03
CA SER A 6 -4.49 -16.08 4.74
C SER A 6 -3.18 -16.64 4.12
N ARG A 7 -2.93 -17.98 4.16
CA ARG A 7 -1.71 -18.68 3.66
C ARG A 7 -2.05 -20.16 3.33
N SER A 8 -1.24 -21.02 2.69
CA SER A 8 0.23 -21.20 2.58
C SER A 8 0.59 -21.97 1.26
N LYS A 9 1.80 -22.48 0.92
CA LYS A 9 3.04 -22.85 1.63
C LYS A 9 4.26 -22.81 0.67
N GLY A 10 5.44 -22.42 1.16
CA GLY A 10 6.74 -22.50 0.47
C GLY A 10 7.88 -22.69 1.50
N GLN A 11 9.04 -23.24 1.11
CA GLN A 11 10.05 -23.77 2.07
C GLN A 11 11.29 -22.89 2.29
N ALA A 12 11.96 -23.10 3.42
CA ALA A 12 13.19 -22.39 3.86
C ALA A 12 14.24 -23.35 4.48
N SER A 13 15.41 -22.82 4.84
CA SER A 13 16.59 -23.51 5.42
C SER A 13 17.24 -22.72 6.59
N LYS A 14 18.15 -23.37 7.33
CA LYS A 14 18.90 -22.82 8.49
C LYS A 14 20.40 -23.15 8.37
N ARG A 15 21.25 -22.33 8.98
CA ARG A 15 22.70 -22.62 9.10
C ARG A 15 23.02 -23.25 10.47
N VAL A 16 23.89 -24.25 10.47
CA VAL A 16 24.51 -24.86 11.65
C VAL A 16 26.01 -24.94 11.35
N ASP A 17 26.83 -24.29 12.18
CA ASP A 17 28.26 -24.14 11.99
C ASP A 17 28.67 -23.69 10.56
N SER A 18 29.48 -24.48 9.87
CA SER A 18 29.91 -24.24 8.49
C SER A 18 28.86 -24.58 7.43
N HIS A 19 27.79 -25.29 7.76
CA HIS A 19 26.87 -25.90 6.79
C HIS A 19 25.44 -25.36 6.85
N CYS A 20 24.71 -25.51 5.74
CA CYS A 20 23.31 -25.10 5.61
C CYS A 20 22.42 -26.32 5.48
N GLU A 21 21.51 -26.50 6.44
CA GLU A 21 20.56 -27.60 6.50
C GLU A 21 19.15 -27.14 6.12
N PRO A 22 18.35 -27.96 5.40
CA PRO A 22 16.94 -27.68 5.21
C PRO A 22 16.21 -27.77 6.55
N LEU A 23 15.45 -26.72 6.92
CA LEU A 23 14.66 -26.70 8.15
C LEU A 23 13.70 -27.90 8.20
N SER A 24 13.49 -28.48 9.39
CA SER A 24 12.48 -29.54 9.56
C SER A 24 11.07 -29.02 9.26
N GLU A 25 10.11 -29.91 8.98
CA GLU A 25 8.69 -29.55 8.83
C GLU A 25 8.18 -28.73 10.02
N GLU A 26 8.61 -29.07 11.24
CA GLU A 26 8.25 -28.40 12.49
C GLU A 26 8.89 -27.00 12.60
N GLN A 27 10.19 -26.86 12.34
CA GLN A 27 10.86 -25.57 12.36
C GLN A 27 10.34 -24.65 11.23
N ARG A 28 9.96 -25.21 10.08
CA ARG A 28 9.27 -24.49 9.01
C ARG A 28 7.89 -24.02 9.43
N ARG A 29 7.12 -24.85 10.16
CA ARG A 29 5.84 -24.44 10.76
C ARG A 29 6.05 -23.34 11.79
N ALA A 30 7.07 -23.42 12.64
CA ALA A 30 7.41 -22.38 13.62
C ALA A 30 7.77 -21.04 12.96
N ILE A 31 8.76 -21.00 12.05
CA ILE A 31 9.14 -19.75 11.35
C ILE A 31 7.98 -19.22 10.49
N THR A 32 7.19 -20.11 9.89
CA THR A 32 5.96 -19.71 9.18
C THR A 32 4.94 -19.11 10.14
N ALA A 33 4.76 -19.68 11.34
CA ALA A 33 3.85 -19.19 12.37
C ALA A 33 4.31 -17.83 12.93
N ASP A 34 5.58 -17.66 13.30
CA ASP A 34 6.10 -16.36 13.76
C ASP A 34 6.00 -15.30 12.66
N THR A 35 6.39 -15.62 11.42
CA THR A 35 6.25 -14.70 10.27
C THR A 35 4.79 -14.50 9.85
N ILE A 36 3.86 -15.40 10.22
CA ILE A 36 2.41 -15.15 10.14
C ILE A 36 2.05 -14.16 11.25
N GLN A 37 2.42 -14.44 12.49
CA GLN A 37 1.91 -13.82 13.71
C GLN A 37 2.44 -12.40 13.93
N GLU A 38 3.68 -12.12 13.53
CA GLU A 38 4.28 -10.78 13.51
C GLU A 38 3.69 -9.90 12.39
N VAL A 39 3.31 -10.49 11.25
CA VAL A 39 2.61 -9.78 10.16
C VAL A 39 1.11 -9.63 10.47
N ARG A 40 0.51 -10.60 11.18
CA ARG A 40 -0.89 -10.61 11.69
C ARG A 40 -1.12 -9.63 12.82
N ARG A 41 -0.06 -9.16 13.50
CA ARG A 41 -0.16 -7.99 14.37
C ARG A 41 -0.44 -6.80 13.47
N PRO A 42 -1.60 -6.11 13.59
CA PRO A 42 -1.80 -4.87 12.85
C PRO A 42 -0.70 -3.88 13.27
N LEU A 43 0.03 -3.36 12.29
CA LEU A 43 0.95 -2.23 12.48
C LEU A 43 0.17 -1.13 13.17
N LYS A 44 0.53 -0.79 14.42
CA LYS A 44 -0.33 -0.11 15.42
C LYS A 44 -1.20 0.99 14.79
N THR A 45 -2.41 0.63 14.37
CA THR A 45 -3.29 1.56 13.69
C THR A 45 -3.79 2.57 14.72
N LYS A 46 -3.54 3.86 14.49
CA LYS A 46 -4.29 4.92 15.16
C LYS A 46 -5.76 4.72 14.75
N ARG A 47 -6.54 4.14 15.65
CA ARG A 47 -7.97 3.78 15.45
C ARG A 47 -8.75 5.06 15.14
N ALA A 48 -9.42 5.09 13.99
CA ALA A 48 -10.22 6.25 13.59
C ALA A 48 -11.62 6.25 14.24
N GLN A 49 -12.20 5.06 14.47
CA GLN A 49 -13.49 4.88 15.14
C GLN A 49 -13.40 3.77 16.20
N PRO A 50 -14.00 3.92 17.39
CA PRO A 50 -14.18 2.83 18.34
C PRO A 50 -15.35 1.92 17.96
N GLY A 51 -15.20 0.60 18.11
CA GLY A 51 -16.32 -0.34 18.20
C GLY A 51 -16.72 -1.12 16.95
N ILE A 52 -16.03 -0.97 15.82
CA ILE A 52 -16.20 -1.84 14.65
C ILE A 52 -14.92 -2.66 14.46
N ASP A 53 -15.05 -3.99 14.33
CA ASP A 53 -13.94 -4.87 14.00
C ASP A 53 -13.55 -4.76 12.52
N PRO A 54 -12.24 -4.73 12.18
CA PRO A 54 -11.80 -4.59 10.80
C PRO A 54 -12.08 -5.85 9.98
N GLU A 55 -12.65 -5.68 8.78
CA GLU A 55 -12.79 -6.77 7.81
C GLU A 55 -11.47 -6.97 7.02
N VAL A 56 -11.01 -8.21 6.88
CA VAL A 56 -9.65 -8.51 6.41
C VAL A 56 -9.64 -9.62 5.36
N THR A 57 -9.32 -9.26 4.11
CA THR A 57 -9.58 -10.07 2.89
C THR A 57 -8.30 -10.21 2.05
N ASP A 58 -7.70 -11.40 1.95
CA ASP A 58 -6.38 -11.54 1.33
C ASP A 58 -6.36 -11.41 -0.21
N HIS A 59 -5.23 -10.97 -0.76
CA HIS A 59 -4.99 -10.72 -2.18
C HIS A 59 -3.72 -11.43 -2.66
N ASP A 60 -3.76 -12.76 -2.61
CA ASP A 60 -2.72 -13.65 -3.16
C ASP A 60 -2.80 -13.85 -4.69
N GLN A 61 -3.73 -13.16 -5.34
CA GLN A 61 -3.91 -13.17 -6.80
C GLN A 61 -2.70 -12.58 -7.56
N PRO A 62 -2.51 -12.90 -8.86
CA PRO A 62 -1.51 -12.25 -9.70
C PRO A 62 -1.63 -10.72 -9.64
N LEU A 63 -0.49 -10.01 -9.64
CA LEU A 63 -0.43 -8.60 -9.24
C LEU A 63 -1.43 -7.68 -9.95
N LEU A 64 -1.67 -7.90 -11.24
CA LEU A 64 -2.63 -7.14 -12.05
C LEU A 64 -4.08 -7.31 -11.57
N ILE A 65 -4.45 -8.53 -11.19
CA ILE A 65 -5.79 -8.91 -10.69
C ILE A 65 -5.98 -8.42 -9.25
N ALA A 66 -4.94 -8.52 -8.42
CA ALA A 66 -4.92 -7.98 -7.08
C ALA A 66 -5.06 -6.45 -7.08
N LEU A 67 -4.29 -5.75 -7.93
CA LEU A 67 -4.30 -4.29 -8.05
C LEU A 67 -5.66 -3.74 -8.51
N SER A 68 -6.24 -4.32 -9.56
CA SER A 68 -7.55 -3.92 -10.08
C SER A 68 -8.68 -4.20 -9.11
N SER A 69 -8.65 -5.34 -8.40
CA SER A 69 -9.65 -5.69 -7.38
C SER A 69 -9.56 -4.79 -6.14
N LEU A 70 -8.35 -4.49 -5.68
CA LEU A 70 -8.09 -3.58 -4.58
C LEU A 70 -8.56 -2.15 -4.88
N LYS A 71 -8.17 -1.59 -6.04
CA LYS A 71 -8.55 -0.23 -6.45
C LYS A 71 -10.06 -0.07 -6.58
N ARG A 72 -10.72 -1.07 -7.16
CA ARG A 72 -12.19 -1.13 -7.21
C ARG A 72 -12.78 -1.15 -5.80
N ARG A 73 -12.32 -2.03 -4.91
CA ARG A 73 -12.86 -2.12 -3.53
C ARG A 73 -12.67 -0.85 -2.71
N ILE A 74 -11.50 -0.19 -2.79
CA ILE A 74 -11.29 1.10 -2.11
C ILE A 74 -12.32 2.12 -2.61
N THR A 75 -12.60 2.15 -3.91
CA THR A 75 -13.61 3.04 -4.52
C THR A 75 -15.04 2.68 -4.10
N GLU A 76 -15.40 1.39 -4.10
CA GLU A 76 -16.70 0.87 -3.63
C GLU A 76 -16.97 1.25 -2.16
N ASN A 77 -15.99 1.01 -1.28
CA ASN A 77 -16.04 1.42 0.13
C ASN A 77 -16.19 2.95 0.28
N THR A 78 -15.49 3.73 -0.55
CA THR A 78 -15.50 5.21 -0.51
C THR A 78 -16.84 5.80 -0.94
N ASN A 79 -17.49 5.20 -1.94
CA ASN A 79 -18.75 5.70 -2.50
C ASN A 79 -19.95 5.64 -1.53
N THR A 80 -19.78 4.96 -0.37
CA THR A 80 -20.79 4.91 0.69
C THR A 80 -20.87 6.23 1.49
N GLU A 81 -19.82 7.05 1.50
CA GLU A 81 -19.75 8.34 2.23
C GLU A 81 -19.67 9.56 1.27
N ILE A 82 -20.37 9.51 0.13
CA ILE A 82 -20.43 10.63 -0.82
C ILE A 82 -21.12 11.83 -0.16
N LYS A 83 -20.35 12.89 0.14
CA LYS A 83 -20.91 14.19 0.49
C LYS A 83 -21.45 14.85 -0.78
N ARG A 84 -22.78 14.91 -0.90
CA ARG A 84 -23.43 15.75 -1.91
C ARG A 84 -23.30 17.20 -1.52
N THR A 85 -22.85 18.03 -2.46
CA THR A 85 -22.78 19.49 -2.28
C THR A 85 -23.64 20.14 -3.35
N GLN A 86 -24.58 20.99 -2.92
CA GLN A 86 -25.44 21.76 -3.81
C GLN A 86 -24.79 23.11 -4.11
N PHE A 87 -24.70 23.47 -5.39
CA PHE A 87 -24.14 24.72 -5.87
C PHE A 87 -25.24 25.77 -6.12
N SER A 88 -24.85 27.04 -6.26
CA SER A 88 -25.78 28.18 -6.39
C SER A 88 -26.59 28.21 -7.68
N ASP A 89 -26.25 27.37 -8.65
CA ASP A 89 -26.99 27.09 -9.89
C ASP A 89 -27.98 25.93 -9.75
N GLY A 90 -28.03 25.28 -8.58
CA GLY A 90 -28.85 24.11 -8.29
C GLY A 90 -28.18 22.76 -8.58
N GLN A 91 -26.94 22.72 -9.08
CA GLN A 91 -26.24 21.46 -9.36
C GLN A 91 -25.89 20.72 -8.06
N GLU A 92 -26.21 19.44 -7.95
CA GLU A 92 -25.62 18.54 -6.94
C GLU A 92 -24.37 17.85 -7.53
N ILE A 93 -23.24 17.94 -6.84
CA ILE A 93 -22.03 17.16 -7.18
C ILE A 93 -21.70 16.20 -6.04
N ALA A 94 -21.41 14.95 -6.43
CA ALA A 94 -20.93 13.88 -5.57
C ALA A 94 -19.43 14.05 -5.27
N VAL A 95 -19.07 14.43 -4.04
CA VAL A 95 -17.67 14.52 -3.62
C VAL A 95 -17.25 13.20 -2.93
N SER A 96 -16.40 12.42 -3.61
CA SER A 96 -15.75 11.22 -3.06
C SER A 96 -14.89 11.56 -1.83
N ALA A 97 -14.84 10.67 -0.83
CA ALA A 97 -13.97 10.85 0.34
C ALA A 97 -12.46 10.84 -0.02
N PHE A 98 -12.09 10.13 -1.09
CA PHE A 98 -10.73 10.17 -1.66
C PHE A 98 -10.79 10.41 -3.18
N PRO A 99 -10.01 11.35 -3.75
CA PRO A 99 -9.91 11.52 -5.19
C PRO A 99 -9.35 10.26 -5.85
N GLN A 100 -9.99 9.77 -6.92
CA GLN A 100 -9.59 8.50 -7.55
C GLN A 100 -8.12 8.51 -7.98
N THR A 101 -7.63 9.59 -8.58
CA THR A 101 -6.20 9.77 -8.94
C THR A 101 -5.26 9.60 -7.76
N ALA A 102 -5.63 10.07 -6.57
CA ALA A 102 -4.81 9.93 -5.37
C ALA A 102 -4.76 8.47 -4.90
N VAL A 103 -5.89 7.76 -4.90
CA VAL A 103 -5.97 6.31 -4.63
C VAL A 103 -5.17 5.51 -5.66
N ASP A 104 -5.34 5.83 -6.94
CA ASP A 104 -4.68 5.17 -8.05
C ASP A 104 -3.16 5.25 -7.95
N GLU A 105 -2.63 6.44 -7.66
CA GLU A 105 -1.21 6.69 -7.48
C GLU A 105 -0.67 6.11 -6.17
N VAL A 106 -1.32 6.32 -5.01
CA VAL A 106 -0.74 5.85 -3.73
C VAL A 106 -0.64 4.32 -3.68
N VAL A 107 -1.64 3.61 -4.22
CA VAL A 107 -1.65 2.15 -4.28
C VAL A 107 -0.61 1.62 -5.29
N THR A 108 -0.54 2.21 -6.49
CA THR A 108 0.48 1.85 -7.49
C THR A 108 1.88 2.06 -6.94
N ASN A 109 2.16 3.24 -6.37
CA ASN A 109 3.51 3.59 -5.90
C ASN A 109 3.94 2.73 -4.71
N ALA A 110 3.04 2.48 -3.74
CA ALA A 110 3.33 1.58 -2.63
C ALA A 110 3.69 0.16 -3.09
N ILE A 111 3.09 -0.33 -4.18
CA ILE A 111 3.38 -1.64 -4.77
C ILE A 111 4.70 -1.66 -5.54
N ILE A 112 4.99 -0.63 -6.35
CA ILE A 112 6.18 -0.61 -7.22
C ILE A 112 7.46 -0.27 -6.43
N HIS A 113 7.38 0.57 -5.40
CA HIS A 113 8.52 0.99 -4.59
C HIS A 113 8.78 0.14 -3.34
N ARG A 114 7.90 -0.85 -3.07
CA ARG A 114 8.08 -1.91 -2.07
C ARG A 114 9.47 -2.54 -2.20
N ASP A 115 10.16 -2.73 -1.08
CA ASP A 115 11.33 -3.59 -1.06
C ASP A 115 10.93 -5.06 -1.29
N GLY A 116 11.30 -5.59 -2.46
CA GLY A 116 11.10 -6.98 -2.85
C GLY A 116 11.71 -8.00 -1.88
N ARG A 117 12.76 -7.62 -1.13
CA ARG A 117 13.53 -8.47 -0.21
C ARG A 117 12.81 -8.74 1.10
N LEU A 118 11.88 -7.87 1.50
CA LEU A 118 11.08 -8.04 2.71
C LEU A 118 9.90 -8.98 2.45
N SER A 119 9.59 -9.84 3.41
CA SER A 119 8.43 -10.76 3.36
C SER A 119 7.09 -10.09 3.71
N ARG A 120 7.15 -8.88 4.31
CA ARG A 120 5.98 -8.10 4.75
C ARG A 120 5.13 -7.63 3.56
N PRO A 121 3.80 -7.54 3.67
CA PRO A 121 2.95 -7.04 2.59
C PRO A 121 2.92 -5.51 2.52
N VAL A 122 2.37 -4.97 1.42
CA VAL A 122 1.76 -3.63 1.47
C VAL A 122 0.46 -3.76 2.23
N VAL A 123 0.25 -2.95 3.26
CA VAL A 123 -0.98 -2.94 4.08
C VAL A 123 -1.77 -1.68 3.77
N ILE A 124 -3.10 -1.80 3.73
CA ILE A 124 -4.00 -0.67 3.53
C ILE A 124 -5.07 -0.67 4.62
N ASP A 125 -5.21 0.44 5.31
CA ASP A 125 -6.23 0.71 6.33
C ASP A 125 -7.14 1.81 5.79
N GLN A 126 -8.42 1.48 5.60
CA GLN A 126 -9.44 2.38 5.11
C GLN A 126 -10.53 2.52 6.17
N SER A 127 -10.62 3.72 6.73
CA SER A 127 -11.85 4.21 7.37
C SER A 127 -12.57 5.15 6.39
N PRO A 128 -13.83 5.55 6.65
CA PRO A 128 -14.54 6.47 5.77
C PRO A 128 -13.75 7.76 5.48
N GLN A 129 -13.07 8.28 6.51
CA GLN A 129 -12.36 9.57 6.47
C GLN A 129 -10.82 9.43 6.34
N THR A 130 -10.24 8.23 6.45
CA THR A 130 -8.78 8.03 6.35
C THR A 130 -8.40 6.83 5.49
N LEU A 131 -7.54 7.03 4.49
CA LEU A 131 -6.85 5.97 3.77
C LEU A 131 -5.35 6.02 4.13
N LYS A 132 -4.79 4.92 4.65
CA LYS A 132 -3.37 4.79 5.05
C LYS A 132 -2.75 3.60 4.31
N VAL A 133 -1.51 3.73 3.83
CA VAL A 133 -0.88 2.76 2.91
C VAL A 133 0.58 2.47 3.30
N TRP A 134 0.81 1.45 4.12
CA TRP A 134 2.16 1.05 4.51
C TRP A 134 2.82 0.21 3.40
N SER A 135 3.95 0.67 2.86
CA SER A 135 4.83 -0.11 1.99
C SER A 135 6.09 -0.58 2.72
N PRO A 136 6.50 -1.86 2.58
CA PRO A 136 7.77 -2.36 3.10
C PRO A 136 8.99 -1.64 2.51
N GLY A 137 9.92 -1.27 3.39
CA GLY A 137 11.13 -0.52 3.07
C GLY A 137 10.98 0.99 3.29
N SER A 138 12.09 1.62 3.68
CA SER A 138 12.22 3.07 3.85
C SER A 138 12.13 3.86 2.54
N LEU A 139 12.22 5.18 2.59
CA LEU A 139 12.51 6.01 1.41
C LEU A 139 13.90 5.70 0.80
N PRO A 140 14.13 5.96 -0.51
CA PRO A 140 15.46 5.83 -1.12
C PRO A 140 16.50 6.78 -0.48
N VAL A 141 17.78 6.41 -0.54
CA VAL A 141 18.88 7.22 0.03
C VAL A 141 18.86 8.64 -0.56
N GLY A 142 18.82 9.66 0.30
CA GLY A 142 18.73 11.07 -0.09
C GLY A 142 17.31 11.61 -0.27
N VAL A 143 16.29 10.74 -0.26
CA VAL A 143 14.86 11.14 -0.26
C VAL A 143 14.39 11.30 1.18
N THR A 144 13.85 12.47 1.50
CA THR A 144 13.18 12.78 2.77
C THR A 144 11.73 13.22 2.50
N PRO A 145 10.77 13.10 3.45
CA PRO A 145 9.37 13.46 3.21
C PRO A 145 9.19 14.88 2.63
N ASN A 146 9.91 15.86 3.18
CA ASN A 146 9.92 17.25 2.72
C ASN A 146 10.62 17.50 1.36
N ARG A 147 11.15 16.45 0.71
CA ARG A 147 11.79 16.51 -0.62
C ARG A 147 11.14 15.61 -1.67
N MET A 148 10.07 14.87 -1.33
CA MET A 148 9.46 13.89 -2.25
C MET A 148 8.94 14.52 -3.55
N LEU A 149 8.39 15.74 -3.50
CA LEU A 149 7.96 16.53 -4.68
C LEU A 149 9.11 17.06 -5.55
N THR A 150 10.37 16.93 -5.10
CA THR A 150 11.55 17.56 -5.73
C THR A 150 12.63 16.57 -6.12
N THR A 151 12.48 15.29 -5.73
CA THR A 151 13.50 14.26 -5.95
C THR A 151 12.99 13.25 -6.97
N GLN A 152 13.81 12.97 -7.99
CA GLN A 152 13.45 12.03 -9.04
C GLN A 152 13.15 10.65 -8.45
N SER A 153 11.98 10.07 -8.77
CA SER A 153 11.63 8.73 -8.32
C SER A 153 12.57 7.68 -8.94
N ILE A 154 13.23 6.89 -8.09
CA ILE A 154 14.12 5.78 -8.46
C ILE A 154 13.48 4.48 -7.96
N PRO A 155 13.03 3.57 -8.84
CA PRO A 155 12.41 2.31 -8.45
C PRO A 155 13.45 1.27 -8.00
N ARG A 156 13.17 0.59 -6.87
CA ARG A 156 13.97 -0.56 -6.39
C ARG A 156 14.00 -1.72 -7.39
N ASN A 157 12.96 -1.86 -8.21
CA ASN A 157 12.84 -2.87 -9.25
C ASN A 157 12.47 -2.20 -10.59
N SER A 158 13.49 -1.89 -11.39
CA SER A 158 13.35 -1.26 -12.71
C SER A 158 12.56 -2.12 -13.71
N ARG A 159 12.64 -3.46 -13.61
CA ARG A 159 11.85 -4.38 -14.44
C ARG A 159 10.37 -4.30 -14.12
N LEU A 160 10.00 -4.22 -12.84
CA LEU A 160 8.62 -4.02 -12.41
C LEU A 160 8.10 -2.64 -12.86
N MET A 161 8.86 -1.56 -12.64
CA MET A 161 8.48 -0.22 -13.11
C MET A 161 8.26 -0.20 -14.63
N SER A 162 9.16 -0.81 -15.41
CA SER A 162 9.03 -0.92 -16.87
C SER A 162 7.76 -1.67 -17.29
N ALA A 163 7.49 -2.84 -16.69
CA ALA A 163 6.29 -3.61 -16.98
C ALA A 163 5.00 -2.85 -16.62
N MET A 164 4.98 -2.10 -15.50
CA MET A 164 3.81 -1.33 -15.08
C MET A 164 3.59 -0.10 -15.99
N ARG A 165 4.65 0.53 -16.50
CA ARG A 165 4.57 1.58 -17.55
C ARG A 165 4.03 1.03 -18.86
N MET A 166 4.55 -0.11 -19.33
CA MET A 166 4.07 -0.80 -20.55
C MET A 166 2.58 -1.20 -20.47
N LEU A 167 2.06 -1.41 -19.26
CA LEU A 167 0.64 -1.71 -19.01
C LEU A 167 -0.22 -0.47 -18.75
N GLY A 168 0.34 0.75 -18.80
CA GLY A 168 -0.38 1.99 -18.50
C GLY A 168 -0.77 2.17 -17.02
N LEU A 169 -0.13 1.43 -16.11
CA LEU A 169 -0.46 1.39 -14.67
C LEU A 169 0.39 2.32 -13.82
N ALA A 170 1.46 2.88 -14.38
CA ALA A 170 2.40 3.79 -13.74
C ALA A 170 2.96 4.81 -14.74
N GLU A 171 3.18 6.04 -14.29
CA GLU A 171 3.61 7.16 -15.14
C GLU A 171 5.10 7.11 -15.53
N GLU A 172 5.40 7.63 -16.72
CA GLU A 172 6.79 7.78 -17.18
C GLU A 172 7.54 8.94 -16.51
N SER A 173 6.81 10.00 -16.18
CA SER A 173 7.33 11.30 -15.72
C SER A 173 7.87 11.34 -14.29
N SER A 174 7.71 10.25 -13.52
CA SER A 174 8.03 10.16 -12.08
C SER A 174 7.25 11.13 -11.17
N ARG A 175 6.19 11.78 -11.66
CA ARG A 175 5.36 12.77 -10.93
C ARG A 175 4.18 12.19 -10.12
N GLY A 176 4.23 10.91 -9.77
CA GLY A 176 3.11 10.21 -9.11
C GLY A 176 2.69 10.85 -7.78
N PHE A 177 3.66 11.32 -6.98
CA PHE A 177 3.39 12.00 -5.70
C PHE A 177 2.81 13.41 -5.90
N ASP A 178 3.26 14.14 -6.94
CA ASP A 178 2.72 15.45 -7.33
C ASP A 178 1.22 15.34 -7.70
N ARG A 179 0.83 14.24 -8.36
CA ARG A 179 -0.58 13.96 -8.71
C ARG A 179 -1.45 13.68 -7.48
N ILE A 180 -0.92 13.00 -6.46
CA ILE A 180 -1.62 12.80 -5.18
C ILE A 180 -1.88 14.17 -4.53
N TRP A 181 -0.85 15.02 -4.44
CA TRP A 181 -0.97 16.39 -3.92
C TRP A 181 -1.99 17.24 -4.69
N ALA A 182 -1.87 17.30 -6.02
CA ALA A 182 -2.76 18.09 -6.86
C ALA A 182 -4.22 17.61 -6.80
N ALA A 183 -4.45 16.30 -6.73
CA ALA A 183 -5.80 15.73 -6.63
C ALA A 183 -6.44 16.00 -5.26
N LEU A 184 -5.69 15.94 -4.15
CA LEU A 184 -6.18 16.25 -2.82
C LEU A 184 -6.49 17.75 -2.68
N LEU A 185 -5.53 18.62 -2.99
CA LEU A 185 -5.71 20.08 -2.94
C LEU A 185 -6.84 20.56 -3.87
N GLY A 186 -6.91 20.02 -5.09
CA GLY A 186 -8.00 20.30 -6.04
C GLY A 186 -9.39 19.82 -5.60
N SER A 187 -9.46 18.92 -4.61
CA SER A 187 -10.69 18.49 -3.95
C SER A 187 -10.99 19.20 -2.62
N GLY A 188 -10.19 20.21 -2.25
CA GLY A 188 -10.31 20.94 -0.99
C GLY A 188 -9.88 20.13 0.24
N ARG A 189 -8.95 19.19 0.08
CA ARG A 189 -8.43 18.31 1.13
C ARG A 189 -6.97 18.64 1.47
N ASP A 190 -6.60 18.30 2.69
CA ASP A 190 -5.21 18.39 3.16
C ASP A 190 -4.26 17.50 2.34
N ILE A 191 -3.00 17.90 2.32
CA ILE A 191 -1.89 17.15 1.73
C ILE A 191 -1.66 15.81 2.47
N PRO A 192 -1.10 14.79 1.81
CA PRO A 192 -0.78 13.53 2.47
C PRO A 192 0.35 13.73 3.49
N ASP A 193 0.09 13.33 4.74
CA ASP A 193 1.16 13.06 5.71
C ASP A 193 1.93 11.81 5.26
N VAL A 194 3.24 11.77 5.52
CA VAL A 194 4.11 10.65 5.15
C VAL A 194 5.04 10.34 6.30
N HIS A 195 5.01 9.08 6.75
CA HIS A 195 5.86 8.58 7.81
C HIS A 195 6.87 7.58 7.25
N THR A 196 8.13 7.64 7.65
CA THR A 196 9.14 6.65 7.27
C THR A 196 9.92 6.18 8.50
N GLU A 197 10.11 4.88 8.59
CA GLU A 197 11.04 4.20 9.48
C GLU A 197 12.03 3.39 8.62
N ASP A 198 13.07 2.81 9.23
CA ASP A 198 14.09 2.03 8.52
C ASP A 198 13.51 0.83 7.73
N THR A 199 12.34 0.32 8.14
CA THR A 199 11.72 -0.90 7.59
C THR A 199 10.41 -0.69 6.84
N PHE A 200 9.83 0.53 6.83
CA PHE A 200 8.61 0.84 6.09
C PHE A 200 8.43 2.35 5.81
N THR A 201 7.60 2.65 4.81
CA THR A 201 7.05 3.98 4.54
C THR A 201 5.52 3.88 4.63
N ALA A 202 4.83 4.91 5.10
CA ALA A 202 3.38 4.93 5.34
C ALA A 202 2.74 6.29 5.05
#